data_AF-A0A7X4CEJ6-F1
#
_entry.id   AF-A0A7X4CEJ6-F1
#
_cell.length_a   1.000
_cell.length_b   1.000
_cell.length_c   1.000
_cell.angle_alpha   90.00
_cell.angle_beta   90.00
_cell.angle_gamma   90.00
#
_symmetry.space_group_name_H-M   'P 1'
#
loop_
_entity.id
_entity.type
_entity.pdbx_description
1 polymer ?
#
loop_
_entity_poly.entity_id
_entity_poly.type
_entity_poly.pdbx_seq_one_letter_code
_entity_poly.pdbx_strand_id
1 'polypeptide(L)'
;MKYIKYFLTFVILSIVFFLTHYTLPSKDVVTIVGTEVVRTEVGTNPVFWVRGGTGDTLNRDIRFINGVNFGTDQERVYRNEDTGWRWPPYLKFDSGDIQAQAQRLAGDGIERVLVNHYGIRSRTFSIYPNVTSIRELRPGETKPLNWFRYFGIGIVIVLLLVIWRLWRLFSIWVVDRFYGLKFRLLKK
;
A
#
# COMPACT_ATOMS: atom_id res chain seq x y z
N MET A 1 24.88 14.36 19.27
CA MET A 1 23.86 15.12 18.49
C MET A 1 23.78 14.72 17.02
N LYS A 2 24.89 14.66 16.26
CA LYS A 2 24.87 14.28 14.82
C LYS A 2 24.26 12.89 14.58
N TYR A 3 24.64 11.88 15.37
CA TYR A 3 24.11 10.52 15.26
C TYR A 3 22.60 10.42 15.53
N ILE A 4 22.09 11.16 16.53
CA ILE A 4 20.65 11.22 16.84
C ILE A 4 19.87 11.81 15.67
N LYS A 5 20.39 12.88 15.05
CA LYS A 5 19.77 13.46 13.85
C LYS A 5 19.72 12.46 12.69
N TYR A 6 20.80 11.75 12.41
CA TYR A 6 20.82 10.75 11.35
C TYR A 6 19.88 9.58 11.64
N PHE A 7 19.84 9.11 12.89
CA PHE A 7 18.94 8.06 13.33
C PHE A 7 17.47 8.46 13.15
N LEU A 8 17.07 9.64 13.61
CA LEU A 8 15.70 10.14 13.44
C LEU A 8 15.33 10.30 11.96
N THR A 9 16.22 10.86 11.14
CA THR A 9 16.01 10.96 9.69
C THR A 9 15.83 9.57 9.07
N PHE A 10 16.66 8.60 9.45
CA PHE A 10 16.56 7.23 8.96
C PHE A 10 15.22 6.58 9.35
N VAL A 11 14.76 6.76 10.59
CA VAL A 11 13.47 6.24 11.06
C VAL A 11 12.32 6.85 10.25
N ILE A 12 12.32 8.17 10.05
CA ILE A 12 11.27 8.85 9.26
C ILE A 12 11.27 8.34 7.82
N LEU A 13 12.43 8.26 7.17
CA LEU A 13 12.54 7.76 5.80
C LEU A 13 12.10 6.29 5.70
N SER A 14 12.41 5.47 6.71
CA SER A 14 11.95 4.08 6.77
C SER A 14 10.43 4.01 6.86
N ILE A 15 9.80 4.81 7.72
CA ILE A 15 8.33 4.87 7.84
C ILE A 15 7.70 5.29 6.50
N VAL A 16 8.22 6.34 5.87
CA VAL A 16 7.71 6.81 4.57
C VAL A 16 7.88 5.73 3.50
N PHE A 17 9.02 5.04 3.47
CA PHE A 17 9.26 3.93 2.57
C PHE A 17 8.25 2.79 2.76
N PHE A 18 8.06 2.30 3.99
CA PHE A 18 7.11 1.23 4.29
C PHE A 18 5.67 1.64 4.00
N LEU A 19 5.27 2.87 4.36
CA LEU A 19 3.95 3.40 4.06
C LEU A 19 3.71 3.46 2.55
N THR A 20 4.66 4.00 1.79
CA THR A 20 4.59 4.09 0.34
C THR A 20 4.54 2.71 -0.31
N HIS A 21 5.36 1.77 0.17
CA HIS A 21 5.41 0.41 -0.35
C HIS A 21 4.12 -0.38 -0.07
N TYR A 22 3.53 -0.19 1.11
CA TYR A 22 2.27 -0.84 1.48
C TYR A 22 1.07 -0.24 0.74
N THR A 23 1.06 1.08 0.53
CA THR A 23 -0.12 1.78 0.02
C THR A 23 -0.20 1.79 -1.49
N LEU A 24 0.91 1.98 -2.19
CA LEU A 24 0.90 2.12 -3.64
C LEU A 24 0.52 0.81 -4.32
N PRO A 25 -0.25 0.89 -5.43
CA PRO A 25 -0.71 -0.31 -6.09
C PRO A 25 0.48 -1.02 -6.73
N SER A 26 0.39 -2.33 -6.84
CA SER A 26 1.30 -3.21 -7.54
C SER A 26 0.49 -4.08 -8.49
N LYS A 27 1.18 -4.62 -9.49
CA LYS A 27 0.59 -5.48 -10.50
C LYS A 27 1.29 -6.81 -10.42
N ASP A 28 0.54 -7.89 -10.38
CA ASP A 28 1.01 -9.27 -10.46
C ASP A 28 0.35 -9.94 -11.68
N VAL A 29 1.04 -10.89 -12.30
CA VAL A 29 0.47 -11.73 -13.36
C VAL A 29 0.36 -13.13 -12.80
N VAL A 30 -0.87 -13.62 -12.70
CA VAL A 30 -1.16 -14.90 -12.03
C VAL A 30 -2.16 -15.70 -12.84
N THR A 31 -2.11 -17.02 -12.66
CA THR A 31 -3.23 -17.91 -12.96
C THR A 31 -4.14 -17.91 -11.75
N ILE A 32 -5.41 -17.55 -11.91
CA ILE A 32 -6.39 -17.66 -10.82
C ILE A 32 -6.86 -19.11 -10.76
N VAL A 33 -6.69 -19.75 -9.60
CA VAL A 33 -7.07 -21.16 -9.40
C VAL A 33 -8.40 -21.32 -8.69
N GLY A 34 -8.86 -20.29 -7.98
CA GLY A 34 -10.15 -20.32 -7.31
C GLY A 34 -10.36 -19.16 -6.37
N THR A 35 -11.50 -19.20 -5.69
CA THR A 35 -11.88 -18.20 -4.71
C THR A 35 -12.50 -18.84 -3.50
N GLU A 36 -12.33 -18.23 -2.34
CA GLU A 36 -12.89 -18.71 -1.08
C GLU A 36 -13.49 -17.54 -0.29
N VAL A 37 -14.45 -17.84 0.57
CA VAL A 37 -15.01 -16.89 1.53
C VAL A 37 -14.82 -17.50 2.90
N VAL A 38 -13.99 -16.88 3.71
CA VAL A 38 -13.65 -17.38 5.05
C VAL A 38 -14.23 -16.43 6.08
N ARG A 39 -15.05 -16.96 6.99
CA ARG A 39 -15.47 -16.25 8.19
C ARG A 39 -14.31 -16.24 9.17
N THR A 40 -13.72 -15.08 9.42
CA THR A 40 -12.54 -14.95 10.29
C THR A 40 -12.85 -14.11 11.52
N GLU A 41 -12.53 -14.63 12.69
CA GLU A 41 -12.41 -13.84 13.92
C GLU A 41 -11.09 -13.08 13.86
N VAL A 42 -11.15 -11.74 13.82
CA VAL A 42 -9.97 -10.87 13.64
C VAL A 42 -9.17 -10.78 14.95
N GLY A 43 -8.61 -11.91 15.41
CA GLY A 43 -7.93 -12.02 16.71
C GLY A 43 -6.42 -11.75 16.68
N THR A 44 -5.71 -12.21 15.64
CA THR A 44 -4.23 -12.32 15.74
C THR A 44 -3.46 -11.14 15.13
N ASN A 45 -4.00 -10.40 14.16
CA ASN A 45 -3.27 -9.30 13.48
C ASN A 45 -4.17 -8.11 13.06
N PRO A 46 -4.93 -7.49 13.99
CA PRO A 46 -6.03 -6.58 13.67
C PRO A 46 -5.62 -5.26 13.00
N VAL A 47 -4.32 -4.96 12.89
CA VAL A 47 -3.78 -3.76 12.23
C VAL A 47 -3.77 -3.90 10.70
N PHE A 48 -3.70 -5.12 10.17
CA PHE A 48 -3.59 -5.39 8.72
C PHE A 48 -4.93 -5.72 8.05
N TRP A 49 -6.02 -5.73 8.82
CA TRP A 49 -7.36 -6.07 8.37
C TRP A 49 -8.29 -4.85 8.34
N VAL A 50 -9.30 -4.90 7.47
CA VAL A 50 -10.33 -3.86 7.43
C VAL A 50 -11.21 -3.99 8.68
N ARG A 51 -11.15 -2.99 9.57
CA ARG A 51 -12.07 -2.89 10.71
C ARG A 51 -13.37 -2.25 10.22
N GLY A 52 -14.48 -2.96 10.39
CA GLY A 52 -15.83 -2.39 10.27
C GLY A 52 -16.07 -1.34 11.34
N GLY A 53 -16.99 -0.40 11.09
CA GLY A 53 -17.41 0.61 12.05
C GLY A 53 -17.92 0.00 13.36
N THR A 54 -17.91 0.83 14.41
CA THR A 54 -18.37 0.56 15.79
C THR A 54 -19.53 -0.45 15.87
N GLY A 55 -19.23 -1.67 16.33
CA GLY A 55 -20.25 -2.64 16.76
C GLY A 55 -20.01 -4.11 16.39
N ASP A 56 -19.23 -4.42 15.35
CA ASP A 56 -19.30 -5.74 14.69
C ASP A 56 -17.95 -6.49 14.59
N THR A 57 -17.14 -6.42 15.65
CA THR A 57 -15.70 -6.73 15.57
C THR A 57 -15.29 -8.19 15.72
N LEU A 58 -16.21 -9.18 15.70
CA LEU A 58 -15.80 -10.57 15.97
C LEU A 58 -16.02 -11.56 14.84
N ASN A 59 -16.83 -11.30 13.82
CA ASN A 59 -16.99 -12.25 12.72
C ASN A 59 -17.33 -11.53 11.41
N ARG A 60 -16.36 -11.48 10.49
CA ARG A 60 -16.58 -10.94 9.14
C ARG A 60 -16.12 -11.91 8.07
N ASP A 61 -16.86 -11.92 6.97
CA ASP A 61 -16.57 -12.75 5.82
C ASP A 61 -15.51 -12.06 4.97
N ILE A 62 -14.35 -12.70 4.85
CA ILE A 62 -13.25 -12.23 4.02
C ILE A 62 -13.22 -13.08 2.76
N ARG A 63 -13.29 -12.40 1.62
CA ARG A 63 -13.14 -13.04 0.33
C ARG A 63 -11.66 -13.13 -0.01
N PHE A 64 -11.21 -14.32 -0.41
CA PHE A 64 -9.88 -14.51 -0.97
C PHE A 64 -9.95 -14.97 -2.42
N ILE A 65 -8.92 -14.58 -3.16
CA ILE A 65 -8.66 -14.99 -4.53
C ILE A 65 -7.33 -15.73 -4.49
N ASN A 66 -7.37 -17.02 -4.83
CA ASN A 66 -6.23 -17.91 -4.84
C ASN A 66 -5.66 -17.94 -6.26
N GLY A 67 -4.34 -17.78 -6.38
CA GLY A 67 -3.66 -17.85 -7.65
C GLY A 67 -2.23 -18.35 -7.53
N VAL A 68 -1.62 -18.54 -8.68
CA VAL A 68 -0.23 -18.99 -8.83
C VAL A 68 0.49 -17.96 -9.71
N ASN A 69 1.65 -17.48 -9.26
CA ASN A 69 2.43 -16.50 -10.02
C ASN A 69 2.89 -17.08 -11.35
N PHE A 70 2.52 -16.41 -12.43
CA PHE A 70 2.92 -16.82 -13.77
C PHE A 70 4.44 -16.67 -13.93
N GLY A 71 5.12 -17.79 -14.16
CA GLY A 71 6.57 -17.86 -14.36
C GLY A 71 7.40 -18.20 -13.13
N THR A 72 6.86 -18.15 -11.92
CA THR A 72 7.55 -18.65 -10.71
C THR A 72 6.85 -19.82 -10.04
N ASP A 73 5.62 -20.14 -10.44
CA ASP A 73 4.76 -21.19 -9.87
C ASP A 73 4.55 -21.10 -8.35
N GLN A 74 4.76 -19.91 -7.77
CA GLN A 74 4.57 -19.68 -6.35
C GLN A 74 3.12 -19.32 -6.03
N GLU A 75 2.58 -19.92 -4.97
CA GLU A 75 1.22 -19.64 -4.52
C GLU A 75 1.10 -18.20 -4.03
N ARG A 76 0.06 -17.54 -4.50
CA ARG A 76 -0.22 -16.14 -4.29
C ARG A 76 -1.69 -15.97 -3.97
N VAL A 77 -1.94 -15.72 -2.69
CA VAL A 77 -3.29 -15.49 -2.16
C VAL A 77 -3.49 -14.00 -1.95
N TYR A 78 -4.62 -13.50 -2.45
CA TYR A 78 -5.04 -12.12 -2.29
C TYR A 78 -6.33 -12.06 -1.48
N ARG A 79 -6.47 -10.99 -0.73
CA ARG A 79 -7.73 -10.61 -0.09
C ARG A 79 -8.53 -9.74 -1.05
N ASN A 80 -9.85 -9.83 -1.00
CA ASN A 80 -10.74 -9.02 -1.82
C ASN A 80 -11.81 -8.37 -0.94
N GLU A 81 -11.54 -7.14 -0.52
CA GLU A 81 -12.42 -6.36 0.33
C GLU A 81 -12.66 -4.97 -0.23
N ASP A 82 -13.82 -4.43 0.08
CA ASP A 82 -14.11 -3.02 -0.16
C ASP A 82 -13.21 -2.17 0.71
N THR A 83 -12.45 -1.29 0.05
CA THR A 83 -11.61 -0.33 0.77
C THR A 83 -12.48 0.80 1.31
N GLY A 84 -13.57 1.11 0.59
CA GLY A 84 -14.46 2.20 0.89
C GLY A 84 -13.72 3.53 1.01
N TRP A 85 -14.05 4.27 2.06
CA TRP A 85 -13.45 5.58 2.37
C TRP A 85 -12.15 5.48 3.19
N ARG A 86 -11.65 4.26 3.44
CA ARG A 86 -10.49 4.03 4.30
C ARG A 86 -9.19 4.28 3.52
N TRP A 87 -8.10 4.41 4.27
CA TRP A 87 -6.77 4.50 3.69
C TRP A 87 -6.26 3.11 3.24
N PRO A 88 -5.61 2.99 2.07
CA PRO A 88 -5.43 4.00 1.02
C PRO A 88 -6.76 4.28 0.28
N PRO A 89 -7.09 5.55 -0.04
CA PRO A 89 -8.42 5.96 -0.52
C PRO A 89 -8.65 5.60 -1.99
N TYR A 90 -8.64 4.31 -2.32
CA TYR A 90 -8.92 3.82 -3.68
C TYR A 90 -10.41 3.78 -4.01
N LEU A 91 -11.29 4.08 -3.04
CA LEU A 91 -12.76 4.15 -3.24
C LEU A 91 -13.32 2.89 -3.92
N LYS A 92 -12.82 1.74 -3.48
CA LYS A 92 -13.21 0.43 -3.99
C LYS A 92 -14.45 -0.08 -3.25
N PHE A 93 -15.53 -0.36 -3.98
CA PHE A 93 -16.83 -0.83 -3.48
C PHE A 93 -17.40 -2.03 -4.29
N ASP A 94 -16.60 -2.57 -5.20
CA ASP A 94 -16.96 -3.60 -6.18
C ASP A 94 -16.36 -4.97 -5.85
N SER A 95 -16.09 -5.26 -4.56
CA SER A 95 -15.48 -6.53 -4.16
C SER A 95 -16.31 -7.76 -4.57
N GLY A 96 -17.64 -7.66 -4.59
CA GLY A 96 -18.53 -8.71 -5.07
C GLY A 96 -18.33 -9.03 -6.56
N ASP A 97 -18.25 -8.00 -7.40
CA ASP A 97 -18.08 -8.14 -8.84
C ASP A 97 -16.71 -8.71 -9.18
N ILE A 98 -15.65 -8.23 -8.51
CA ILE A 98 -14.30 -8.77 -8.64
C ILE A 98 -14.26 -10.24 -8.23
N GLN A 99 -15.02 -10.63 -7.20
CA GLN A 99 -15.10 -12.03 -6.77
C GLN A 99 -15.74 -12.90 -7.85
N ALA A 100 -16.87 -12.48 -8.41
CA ALA A 100 -17.56 -13.20 -9.47
C ALA A 100 -16.68 -13.30 -10.74
N GLN A 101 -15.98 -12.21 -11.08
CA GLN A 101 -15.03 -12.19 -12.20
C GLN A 101 -13.87 -13.17 -11.96
N ALA A 102 -13.34 -13.27 -10.74
CA ALA A 102 -12.27 -14.20 -10.41
C ALA A 102 -12.73 -15.65 -10.53
N GLN A 103 -13.95 -15.97 -10.10
CA GLN A 103 -14.55 -17.30 -10.25
C GLN A 103 -14.71 -17.68 -11.72
N ARG A 104 -15.21 -16.75 -12.56
CA ARG A 104 -15.32 -16.97 -14.01
C ARG A 104 -13.96 -17.25 -14.64
N LEU A 105 -12.95 -16.41 -14.37
CA LEU A 105 -11.60 -16.56 -14.94
C LEU A 105 -10.94 -17.89 -14.52
N ALA A 106 -11.19 -18.36 -13.29
CA ALA A 106 -10.71 -19.66 -12.83
C ALA A 106 -11.42 -20.81 -13.56
N GLY A 107 -12.75 -20.74 -13.72
CA GLY A 107 -13.55 -21.74 -14.42
C GLY A 107 -13.22 -21.83 -15.92
N ASP A 108 -12.93 -20.69 -16.55
CA ASP A 108 -12.50 -20.60 -17.95
C ASP A 108 -11.05 -21.06 -18.18
N GLY A 109 -10.29 -21.34 -17.10
CA GLY A 109 -8.91 -21.80 -17.19
C GLY A 109 -7.93 -20.75 -17.71
N ILE A 110 -8.18 -19.47 -17.44
CA ILE A 110 -7.33 -18.37 -17.93
C ILE A 110 -5.98 -18.36 -17.21
N GLU A 111 -4.92 -18.66 -17.94
CA GLU A 111 -3.55 -18.74 -17.41
C GLU A 111 -2.93 -17.38 -17.05
N ARG A 112 -3.33 -16.31 -17.75
CA ARG A 112 -2.67 -15.00 -17.64
C ARG A 112 -3.66 -13.92 -17.22
N VAL A 113 -3.81 -13.76 -15.90
CA VAL A 113 -4.63 -12.71 -15.31
C VAL A 113 -3.74 -11.64 -14.67
N LEU A 114 -3.93 -10.39 -15.09
CA LEU A 114 -3.36 -9.23 -14.44
C LEU A 114 -4.18 -8.89 -13.20
N VAL A 115 -3.54 -8.97 -12.04
CA VAL A 115 -4.13 -8.60 -10.75
C VAL A 115 -3.49 -7.30 -10.29
N ASN A 116 -4.28 -6.24 -10.18
CA ASN A 116 -3.87 -5.03 -9.48
C ASN A 116 -4.24 -5.17 -8.00
N HIS A 117 -3.30 -4.86 -7.12
CA HIS A 117 -3.49 -4.97 -5.68
C HIS A 117 -2.66 -3.93 -4.93
N TYR A 118 -2.96 -3.69 -3.66
CA TYR A 118 -2.07 -2.96 -2.75
C TYR A 118 -1.79 -3.80 -1.49
N GLY A 119 -0.84 -3.36 -0.68
CA GLY A 119 -0.39 -4.10 0.50
C GLY A 119 0.73 -5.10 0.18
N ILE A 120 1.25 -5.70 1.24
CA ILE A 120 2.39 -6.60 1.21
C ILE A 120 1.90 -8.02 1.51
N ARG A 121 2.45 -9.03 0.83
CA ARG A 121 2.24 -10.43 1.20
C ARG A 121 3.26 -10.83 2.26
N SER A 122 2.79 -11.35 3.39
CA SER A 122 3.63 -12.02 4.38
C SER A 122 2.98 -13.31 4.88
N ARG A 123 3.64 -14.45 4.63
CA ARG A 123 3.17 -15.76 5.10
C ARG A 123 3.22 -15.84 6.63
N THR A 124 4.33 -15.39 7.24
CA THR A 124 4.55 -15.40 8.70
C THR A 124 3.50 -14.65 9.49
N PHE A 125 3.05 -13.50 8.98
CA PHE A 125 2.07 -12.65 9.66
C PHE A 125 0.65 -12.79 9.08
N SER A 126 0.41 -13.77 8.19
CA SER A 126 -0.87 -13.94 7.51
C SER A 126 -1.39 -12.63 6.90
N ILE A 127 -0.50 -11.86 6.27
CA ILE A 127 -0.85 -10.62 5.57
C ILE A 127 -1.06 -10.93 4.10
N TYR A 128 -2.21 -10.53 3.59
CA TYR A 128 -2.62 -10.74 2.21
C TYR A 128 -2.84 -9.38 1.56
N PRO A 129 -2.24 -9.13 0.38
CA PRO A 129 -2.51 -7.91 -0.38
C PRO A 129 -3.98 -7.85 -0.79
N ASN A 130 -4.56 -6.64 -0.81
CA ASN A 130 -5.95 -6.42 -1.20
C ASN A 130 -6.04 -6.14 -2.70
N VAL A 131 -6.85 -6.91 -3.42
CA VAL A 131 -7.10 -6.73 -4.85
C VAL A 131 -7.88 -5.44 -5.10
N THR A 132 -7.49 -4.69 -6.11
CA THR A 132 -8.22 -3.50 -6.59
C THR A 132 -8.94 -3.75 -7.91
N SER A 133 -8.39 -4.60 -8.77
CA SER A 133 -9.04 -4.99 -10.02
C SER A 133 -8.35 -6.21 -10.61
N ILE A 134 -9.07 -6.99 -11.41
CA ILE A 134 -8.50 -8.09 -12.18
C ILE A 134 -8.91 -7.98 -13.65
N ARG A 135 -8.04 -8.44 -14.55
CA ARG A 135 -8.38 -8.59 -15.97
C ARG A 135 -7.53 -9.66 -16.62
N GLU A 136 -8.08 -10.32 -17.62
CA GLU A 136 -7.30 -11.17 -18.52
C GLU A 136 -6.28 -10.33 -19.32
N LEU A 137 -5.10 -10.92 -19.52
CA LEU A 137 -4.10 -10.41 -20.46
C LEU A 137 -4.31 -11.09 -21.81
N ARG A 138 -4.31 -10.28 -22.87
CA ARG A 138 -4.44 -10.82 -24.23
C ARG A 138 -3.22 -11.70 -24.58
N PRO A 139 -3.37 -12.63 -25.52
CA PRO A 139 -2.23 -13.36 -26.08
C PRO A 139 -1.14 -12.37 -26.56
N GLY A 140 0.11 -12.59 -26.15
CA GLY A 140 1.24 -11.71 -26.46
C GLY A 140 1.32 -10.39 -25.66
N GLU A 141 0.31 -10.04 -24.86
CA GLU A 141 0.34 -8.84 -24.03
C GLU A 141 1.35 -9.03 -22.88
N THR A 142 2.24 -8.04 -22.68
CA THR A 142 3.21 -8.03 -21.57
C THR A 142 2.63 -7.38 -20.32
N LYS A 143 3.25 -7.64 -19.17
CA LYS A 143 2.87 -7.01 -17.90
C LYS A 143 2.99 -5.48 -18.03
N PRO A 144 1.88 -4.72 -17.95
CA PRO A 144 1.94 -3.27 -18.15
C PRO A 144 2.68 -2.60 -16.99
N LEU A 145 3.43 -1.54 -17.29
CA LEU A 145 4.04 -0.70 -16.27
C LEU A 145 3.00 -0.12 -15.32
N ASN A 146 3.42 0.15 -14.09
CA ASN A 146 2.56 0.75 -13.07
C ASN A 146 2.84 2.24 -12.93
N TRP A 147 2.39 3.00 -13.93
CA TRP A 147 2.54 4.46 -13.96
C TRP A 147 1.99 5.14 -12.71
N PHE A 148 0.87 4.67 -12.17
CA PHE A 148 0.28 5.23 -10.94
C PHE A 148 1.23 5.08 -9.73
N ARG A 149 1.91 3.93 -9.60
CA ARG A 149 2.93 3.72 -8.56
C ARG A 149 4.11 4.68 -8.74
N TYR A 150 4.66 4.80 -9.95
CA TYR A 150 5.79 5.70 -10.20
C TYR A 150 5.43 7.17 -9.98
N PHE A 151 4.24 7.58 -10.41
CA PHE A 151 3.71 8.90 -10.15
C PHE A 151 3.56 9.18 -8.65
N GLY A 152 2.98 8.24 -7.91
CA GLY A 152 2.87 8.33 -6.45
C GLY A 152 4.22 8.44 -5.74
N ILE A 153 5.22 7.67 -6.17
CA ILE A 153 6.61 7.80 -5.67
C ILE A 153 7.17 9.19 -5.98
N GLY A 154 6.95 9.71 -7.20
CA GLY A 154 7.35 11.06 -7.59
C GLY A 154 6.77 12.13 -6.67
N ILE A 155 5.47 12.06 -6.37
CA ILE A 155 4.81 12.97 -5.41
C ILE A 155 5.47 12.88 -4.03
N VAL A 156 5.71 11.67 -3.51
CA VAL A 156 6.36 11.50 -2.20
C VAL A 156 7.75 12.12 -2.18
N ILE A 157 8.56 11.93 -3.23
CA ILE A 157 9.88 12.54 -3.35
C ILE A 157 9.78 14.07 -3.35
N VAL A 158 8.89 14.64 -4.17
CA VAL A 158 8.69 16.09 -4.23
C VAL A 158 8.25 16.65 -2.86
N LEU A 159 7.32 15.98 -2.17
CA LEU A 159 6.88 16.37 -0.83
C LEU A 159 8.03 16.34 0.18
N LEU A 160 8.87 15.30 0.17
CA LEU A 160 10.05 15.22 1.03
C LEU A 160 11.04 16.37 0.75
N LEU A 161 11.24 16.72 -0.53
CA LEU A 161 12.10 17.85 -0.92
C LEU A 161 11.53 19.19 -0.48
N VAL A 162 10.22 19.40 -0.60
CA VAL A 162 9.53 20.61 -0.13
C VAL A 162 9.63 20.72 1.39
N ILE A 163 9.34 19.66 2.13
CA ILE A 163 9.46 19.63 3.60
C ILE A 163 10.91 19.93 4.01
N TRP A 164 11.88 19.31 3.35
CA TRP A 164 13.30 19.56 3.60
C TRP A 164 13.67 21.03 3.32
N ARG A 165 13.17 21.62 2.23
CA ARG A 165 13.41 23.02 1.86
C ARG A 165 12.80 23.98 2.87
N LEU A 166 11.54 23.77 3.26
CA LEU A 166 10.86 24.57 4.28
C LEU A 166 11.57 24.46 5.62
N TRP A 167 12.03 23.27 6.01
CA TRP A 167 12.79 23.07 7.23
C TRP A 167 14.14 23.80 7.22
N ARG A 168 14.84 23.82 6.08
CA ARG A 168 16.08 24.60 5.90
C ARG A 168 15.82 26.10 6.03
N LEU A 169 14.78 26.62 5.38
CA LEU A 169 14.41 28.04 5.47
C LEU A 169 14.01 28.43 6.90
N PHE A 170 13.19 27.60 7.55
CA PHE A 170 12.83 27.78 8.95
C PHE A 170 14.06 27.76 9.86
N SER A 171 14.98 26.80 9.66
CA SER A 171 16.20 26.71 10.46
C SER A 171 17.08 27.96 10.32
N ILE A 172 17.21 28.51 9.11
CA ILE A 172 17.94 29.78 8.87
C ILE A 172 17.24 30.93 9.59
N TRP A 173 15.92 31.08 9.42
CA TRP A 173 15.15 32.14 10.05
C TRP A 173 15.19 32.10 11.58
N VAL A 174 15.12 30.91 12.19
CA VAL A 174 15.26 30.73 13.64
C VAL A 174 16.64 31.20 14.10
N VAL A 175 17.71 30.75 13.42
CA VAL A 175 19.07 31.17 13.74
C VAL A 175 19.24 32.69 13.60
N ASP A 176 18.79 33.28 12.50
CA ASP A 176 18.88 34.74 12.28
C ASP A 176 18.12 35.52 13.36
N ARG A 177 16.94 35.05 13.78
CA ARG A 177 16.16 35.71 14.84
C ARG A 177 16.85 35.62 16.20
N PHE A 178 17.40 34.47 16.59
CA PHE A 178 18.03 34.30 17.92
C PHE A 178 19.44 34.93 17.99
N TYR A 179 20.24 34.82 16.92
CA TYR A 179 21.60 35.37 16.90
C TYR A 179 21.64 36.84 16.44
N GLY A 180 20.73 37.28 15.55
CA GLY A 180 20.60 38.67 15.13
C GLY A 180 20.10 39.60 16.24
N LEU A 181 19.24 39.12 17.16
CA LEU A 181 18.83 39.88 18.35
C LEU A 181 19.99 40.08 19.34
N LYS A 182 20.83 39.07 19.54
CA LYS A 182 22.00 39.17 20.43
C LYS A 182 22.99 40.23 19.98
N PHE A 183 23.25 40.33 18.67
CA PHE A 183 24.17 41.32 18.12
C PHE A 183 23.64 42.77 18.22
N ARG A 184 22.32 42.94 18.25
CA ARG A 184 21.68 44.27 18.38
C ARG A 184 21.58 44.74 19.84
N LEU A 185 21.52 43.81 20.80
CA LEU A 185 21.53 44.10 22.24
C LEU A 185 22.93 44.34 22.80
N LEU A 186 23.98 43.75 22.21
CA LEU A 186 25.38 43.97 22.60
C LEU A 186 25.99 45.27 22.03
N LYS A 187 25.25 46.00 21.19
CA LYS A 187 25.69 47.23 20.52
C LYS A 187 25.00 48.50 21.05
N LYS A 188 24.23 48.38 22.13
CA LYS A 188 23.70 49.47 22.95
C LYS A 188 24.41 49.44 24.29
#